data_AF-A0A1B3N6I0-F1
#
_entry.id   AF-A0A1B3N6I0-F1
#
_cell.length_a   1.000
_cell.length_b   1.000
_cell.length_c   1.000
_cell.angle_alpha   90.00
_cell.angle_beta   90.00
_cell.angle_gamma   90.00
#
_symmetry.space_group_name_H-M   'P 1'
#
loop_
_entity.id
_entity.type
_entity.pdbx_description
1 polymer ?
#
loop_
_entity_poly.entity_id
_entity_poly.type
_entity_poly.pdbx_seq_one_letter_code
_entity_poly.pdbx_strand_id
1 'polypeptide(L)'
;MKARNRPAQGGARNYEFYILAVLLILVGLLGGSARSDVAGLVVLLPVAISTAFWALTQYSVDELRRYRWLLIGVCMPLLLAALHLLPLPPEIWRGLPGREIIARIDAFNGVPDLWRPLSISPKDSLYSLFFCFVPLSVFLYVLHLGPAFDRKIAAVLAIIIGLGIVVSILQAVGVSIKLYRYNSEMSGIFANRNHQAVLLSVSVLFLPFVYQKARHLDQYRIPLILAAIVYILLIAVLLLINGSRMGLITFVVALVLAPFVDRSILRSGKGHFRKAGGVLIGAAVLAVVTFAVFILFTARDVTFARIVGGLDSSRLDVWQSIVAALPDVMPWGTGVGTYVAGYQAIEPGALLSPSYSNHAHNDWLELVFTTGVPGLVLAVLAISAYSRGWMRELSAGRRADPAKRLGLMCLLVLAIASMTDYPLRTPLIAAVAAIAAAWAARPTGSPVKP
;
A
#
# COMPACT_ATOMS: atom_id res chain seq x y z
N MET A 1 30.88 3.93 -33.65
CA MET A 1 29.65 3.78 -32.83
C MET A 1 29.61 4.96 -31.86
N LYS A 2 28.77 5.96 -32.13
CA LYS A 2 28.85 7.31 -31.54
C LYS A 2 28.57 7.29 -30.04
N ALA A 3 29.48 7.89 -29.26
CA ALA A 3 29.27 8.23 -27.86
C ALA A 3 28.03 9.13 -27.75
N ARG A 4 26.98 8.63 -27.09
CA ARG A 4 25.82 9.44 -26.70
C ARG A 4 26.32 10.45 -25.66
N ASN A 5 26.41 11.73 -26.06
CA ASN A 5 26.51 12.86 -25.15
C ASN A 5 25.37 12.76 -24.13
N ARG A 6 25.66 12.29 -22.92
CA ARG A 6 24.72 12.37 -21.81
C ARG A 6 24.53 13.86 -21.50
N PRO A 7 23.29 14.37 -21.42
CA PRO A 7 23.05 15.73 -20.95
C PRO A 7 23.72 15.91 -19.59
N ALA A 8 24.10 17.15 -19.25
CA ALA A 8 24.58 17.49 -17.91
C ALA A 8 23.71 16.76 -16.85
N GLN A 9 24.33 15.94 -16.00
CA GLN A 9 23.64 14.90 -15.22
C GLN A 9 22.47 15.42 -14.35
N GLY A 10 22.44 16.73 -14.04
CA GLY A 10 21.33 17.38 -13.34
C GLY A 10 20.10 17.68 -14.22
N GLY A 11 20.27 17.93 -15.52
CA GLY A 11 19.17 18.24 -16.44
C GLY A 11 18.30 17.02 -16.77
N ALA A 12 18.94 15.88 -17.05
CA ALA A 12 18.25 14.61 -17.29
C ALA A 12 17.39 14.20 -16.08
N ARG A 13 17.96 14.22 -14.87
CA ARG A 13 17.27 13.86 -13.62
C ARG A 13 16.02 14.68 -13.31
N ASN A 14 15.97 15.94 -13.76
CA ASN A 14 14.75 16.73 -13.62
C ASN A 14 13.64 16.25 -14.56
N TYR A 15 13.97 15.87 -15.80
CA TYR A 15 13.01 15.29 -16.75
C TYR A 15 12.42 13.97 -16.22
N GLU A 16 13.25 13.06 -15.71
CA GLU A 16 12.76 11.83 -15.10
C GLU A 16 11.86 12.08 -13.88
N PHE A 17 12.13 13.13 -13.09
CA PHE A 17 11.25 13.53 -12.01
C PHE A 17 9.88 14.01 -12.50
N TYR A 18 9.81 14.77 -13.59
CA TYR A 18 8.52 15.19 -14.15
C TYR A 18 7.69 14.01 -14.65
N ILE A 19 8.32 12.99 -15.24
CA ILE A 19 7.61 11.75 -15.61
C ILE A 19 7.03 11.07 -14.36
N LEU A 20 7.84 10.91 -13.31
CA LEU A 20 7.35 10.34 -12.05
C LEU A 20 6.22 11.18 -11.45
N ALA A 21 6.33 12.50 -11.46
CA ALA A 21 5.30 13.40 -10.92
C ALA A 21 3.97 13.26 -11.68
N VAL A 22 4.01 13.23 -13.02
CA VAL A 22 2.82 13.00 -13.86
C VAL A 22 2.24 11.61 -13.59
N LEU A 23 3.07 10.58 -13.51
CA LEU A 23 2.63 9.23 -13.17
C LEU A 23 1.92 9.19 -11.81
N LEU A 24 2.49 9.82 -10.77
CA LEU A 24 1.89 9.88 -9.43
C LEU A 24 0.56 10.65 -9.44
N ILE A 25 0.44 11.73 -10.21
CA ILE A 25 -0.82 12.46 -10.36
C ILE A 25 -1.87 11.57 -11.05
N LEU A 26 -1.52 10.88 -12.13
CA LEU A 26 -2.42 9.94 -12.81
C LEU A 26 -2.85 8.79 -11.88
N VAL A 27 -1.91 8.24 -11.12
CA VAL A 27 -2.20 7.25 -10.08
C VAL A 27 -3.14 7.82 -9.00
N GLY A 28 -2.93 9.07 -8.59
CA GLY A 28 -3.78 9.76 -7.61
C GLY A 28 -5.22 9.96 -8.10
N LEU A 29 -5.40 10.25 -9.39
CA LEU A 29 -6.71 10.50 -9.99
C LEU A 29 -7.45 9.22 -10.39
N LEU A 30 -6.74 8.20 -10.86
CA LEU A 30 -7.33 7.00 -11.49
C LEU A 30 -7.14 5.72 -10.66
N GLY A 31 -6.30 5.75 -9.63
CA GLY A 31 -5.80 4.58 -8.90
C GLY A 31 -6.39 4.38 -7.50
N GLY A 32 -7.56 4.95 -7.22
CA GLY A 32 -8.24 4.86 -5.91
C GLY A 32 -9.18 3.66 -5.75
N SER A 33 -9.24 2.73 -6.71
CA SER A 33 -10.07 1.53 -6.65
C SER A 33 -9.22 0.27 -6.80
N ALA A 34 -9.64 -0.82 -6.13
CA ALA A 34 -9.02 -2.14 -6.23
C ALA A 34 -9.67 -3.02 -7.31
N ARG A 35 -10.77 -2.56 -7.92
CA ARG A 35 -11.50 -3.34 -8.93
C ARG A 35 -10.81 -3.26 -10.28
N SER A 36 -10.85 -4.36 -11.03
CA SER A 36 -10.30 -4.47 -12.39
C SER A 36 -11.15 -3.84 -13.48
N ASP A 37 -12.43 -3.52 -13.20
CA ASP A 37 -13.40 -2.96 -14.15
C ASP A 37 -13.41 -1.42 -14.22
N VAL A 38 -12.42 -0.77 -13.60
CA VAL A 38 -12.34 0.70 -13.54
C VAL A 38 -11.82 1.24 -14.87
N ALA A 39 -12.61 2.10 -15.52
CA ALA A 39 -12.27 2.67 -16.83
C ALA A 39 -10.92 3.40 -16.85
N GLY A 40 -10.55 4.09 -15.77
CA GLY A 40 -9.26 4.79 -15.66
C GLY A 40 -8.04 3.88 -15.79
N LEU A 41 -8.18 2.58 -15.51
CA LEU A 41 -7.08 1.61 -15.63
C LEU A 41 -6.67 1.34 -17.08
N VAL A 42 -7.58 1.57 -18.04
CA VAL A 42 -7.28 1.49 -19.48
C VAL A 42 -6.17 2.47 -19.87
N VAL A 43 -6.09 3.62 -19.18
CA VAL A 43 -5.02 4.60 -19.38
C VAL A 43 -3.85 4.34 -18.42
N LEU A 44 -4.15 4.07 -17.15
CA LEU A 44 -3.12 3.97 -16.12
C LEU A 44 -2.15 2.81 -16.35
N LEU A 45 -2.64 1.62 -16.73
CA LEU A 45 -1.79 0.43 -16.87
C LEU A 45 -0.80 0.56 -18.05
N PRO A 46 -1.21 0.95 -19.27
CA PRO A 46 -0.24 1.15 -20.36
C PRO A 46 0.81 2.22 -20.06
N VAL A 47 0.41 3.32 -19.39
CA VAL A 47 1.34 4.38 -18.97
C VAL A 47 2.34 3.83 -17.94
N ALA A 48 1.86 3.09 -16.93
CA ALA A 48 2.73 2.47 -15.93
C ALA A 48 3.72 1.47 -16.54
N ILE A 49 3.27 0.62 -17.46
CA ILE A 49 4.11 -0.35 -18.17
C ILE A 49 5.18 0.39 -19.00
N SER A 50 4.75 1.37 -19.82
CA SER A 50 5.65 2.12 -20.69
C SER A 50 6.72 2.89 -19.89
N THR A 51 6.31 3.52 -18.79
CA THR A 51 7.20 4.27 -17.90
C THR A 51 8.13 3.35 -17.11
N ALA A 52 7.70 2.14 -16.72
CA ALA A 52 8.58 1.16 -16.09
C ALA A 52 9.70 0.71 -17.04
N PHE A 53 9.36 0.38 -18.29
CA PHE A 53 10.35 0.03 -19.31
C PHE A 53 11.29 1.20 -19.61
N TRP A 54 10.76 2.41 -19.73
CA TRP A 54 11.58 3.61 -19.89
C TRP A 54 12.54 3.80 -18.72
N ALA A 55 12.06 3.68 -17.47
CA ALA A 55 12.89 3.81 -16.28
C ALA A 55 14.06 2.82 -16.30
N LEU A 56 13.84 1.56 -16.68
CA LEU A 56 14.89 0.54 -16.80
C LEU A 56 15.99 0.96 -17.77
N THR A 57 15.68 1.65 -18.88
CA THR A 57 16.68 2.13 -19.84
C THR A 57 17.59 3.23 -19.29
N GLN A 58 17.20 3.88 -18.19
CA GLN A 58 18.00 4.94 -17.54
C GLN A 58 19.06 4.38 -16.59
N TYR A 59 18.99 3.10 -16.23
CA TYR A 59 19.96 2.48 -15.35
C TYR A 59 21.21 2.04 -16.10
N SER A 60 22.38 2.33 -15.54
CA SER A 60 23.63 1.68 -15.94
C SER A 60 23.72 0.24 -15.41
N VAL A 61 24.54 -0.59 -16.06
CA VAL A 61 24.80 -1.98 -15.60
C VAL A 61 25.32 -2.01 -14.16
N ASP A 62 26.14 -1.03 -13.77
CA ASP A 62 26.69 -0.95 -12.40
C ASP A 62 25.62 -0.56 -11.38
N GLU A 63 24.67 0.29 -11.73
CA GLU A 63 23.53 0.62 -10.87
C GLU A 63 22.59 -0.57 -10.70
N LEU A 64 22.30 -1.32 -11.78
CA LEU A 64 21.52 -2.55 -11.69
C LEU A 64 22.22 -3.58 -10.80
N ARG A 65 23.54 -3.74 -10.93
CA ARG A 65 24.33 -4.64 -10.06
C ARG A 65 24.30 -4.19 -8.60
N ARG A 66 24.38 -2.88 -8.33
CA ARG A 66 24.28 -2.32 -6.97
C ARG A 66 22.95 -2.64 -6.31
N TYR A 67 21.85 -2.53 -7.04
CA TYR A 67 20.50 -2.74 -6.53
C TYR A 67 19.93 -4.15 -6.80
N ARG A 68 20.76 -5.09 -7.28
CA ARG A 68 20.31 -6.41 -7.77
C ARG A 68 19.37 -7.14 -6.82
N TRP A 69 19.65 -7.14 -5.52
CA TRP A 69 18.83 -7.86 -4.55
C TRP A 69 17.47 -7.20 -4.32
N LEU A 70 17.39 -5.88 -4.42
CA LEU A 70 16.13 -5.15 -4.35
C LEU A 70 15.30 -5.39 -5.60
N LEU A 71 15.94 -5.33 -6.78
CA LEU A 71 15.30 -5.60 -8.06
C LEU A 71 14.79 -7.05 -8.13
N ILE A 72 15.59 -8.03 -7.67
CA ILE A 72 15.13 -9.42 -7.54
C ILE A 72 13.91 -9.49 -6.62
N GLY A 73 13.93 -8.84 -5.45
CA GLY A 73 12.81 -8.84 -4.53
C GLY A 73 11.51 -8.28 -5.13
N VAL A 74 11.59 -7.23 -5.95
CA VAL A 74 10.42 -6.64 -6.62
C VAL A 74 9.99 -7.44 -7.86
N CYS A 75 10.93 -8.05 -8.60
CA CYS A 75 10.63 -8.84 -9.78
C CYS A 75 10.09 -10.24 -9.46
N MET A 76 10.38 -10.80 -8.29
CA MET A 76 9.91 -12.14 -7.90
C MET A 76 8.37 -12.26 -7.83
N PRO A 77 7.63 -11.32 -7.23
CA PRO A 77 6.16 -11.29 -7.34
C PRO A 77 5.64 -11.23 -8.79
N LEU A 78 6.30 -10.46 -9.67
CA LEU A 78 5.94 -10.41 -11.09
C LEU A 78 6.18 -11.74 -11.78
N LEU A 79 7.31 -12.38 -11.49
CA LEU A 79 7.62 -13.71 -12.01
C LEU A 79 6.58 -14.73 -11.54
N LEU A 80 6.19 -14.70 -10.26
CA LEU A 80 5.14 -15.58 -9.74
C LEU A 80 3.80 -15.36 -10.46
N ALA A 81 3.39 -14.10 -10.64
CA ALA A 81 2.17 -13.78 -11.39
C ALA A 81 2.25 -14.25 -12.86
N ALA A 82 3.41 -14.16 -13.51
CA ALA A 82 3.63 -14.69 -14.84
C ALA A 82 3.60 -16.23 -14.89
N LEU A 83 4.16 -16.91 -13.88
CA LEU A 83 4.11 -18.37 -13.76
C LEU A 83 2.69 -18.88 -13.56
N HIS A 84 1.81 -18.12 -12.88
CA HIS A 84 0.39 -18.47 -12.78
C HIS A 84 -0.34 -18.47 -14.15
N LEU A 85 0.20 -17.79 -15.15
CA LEU A 85 -0.35 -17.73 -16.51
C LEU A 85 0.23 -18.80 -17.44
N LEU A 86 1.25 -19.54 -17.01
CA LEU A 86 1.90 -20.55 -17.83
C LEU A 86 0.94 -21.75 -18.03
N PRO A 87 0.55 -22.08 -19.27
CA PRO A 87 -0.32 -23.21 -19.54
C PRO A 87 0.42 -24.52 -19.25
N LEU A 88 -0.20 -25.39 -18.47
CA LEU A 88 0.33 -26.69 -18.10
C LEU A 88 -0.29 -27.81 -18.95
N PRO A 89 0.46 -28.88 -19.22
CA PRO A 89 -0.08 -30.10 -19.82
C PRO A 89 -1.25 -30.67 -18.99
N PRO A 90 -2.27 -31.26 -19.64
CA PRO A 90 -3.46 -31.79 -18.97
C PRO A 90 -3.16 -32.82 -17.88
N GLU A 91 -2.14 -33.66 -18.04
CA GLU A 91 -1.74 -34.68 -17.06
C GLU A 91 -1.23 -34.04 -15.77
N ILE A 92 -0.41 -33.00 -15.89
CA ILE A 92 0.13 -32.26 -14.75
C ILE A 92 -0.99 -31.46 -14.09
N TRP A 93 -1.79 -30.76 -14.89
CA TRP A 93 -2.82 -29.85 -14.39
C TRP A 93 -3.91 -30.58 -13.61
N ARG A 94 -4.37 -31.74 -14.08
CA ARG A 94 -5.38 -32.56 -13.39
C ARG A 94 -4.90 -33.13 -12.06
N GLY A 95 -3.59 -33.34 -11.91
CA GLY A 95 -2.97 -33.79 -10.66
C GLY A 95 -2.83 -32.69 -9.61
N LEU A 96 -3.14 -31.43 -9.93
CA LEU A 96 -3.09 -30.33 -8.97
C LEU A 96 -4.33 -30.35 -8.05
N PRO A 97 -4.17 -29.97 -6.77
CA PRO A 97 -5.29 -29.88 -5.83
C PRO A 97 -6.40 -28.92 -6.29
N GLY A 98 -7.65 -29.32 -6.04
CA GLY A 98 -8.84 -28.51 -6.32
C GLY A 98 -9.24 -28.44 -7.80
N ARG A 99 -8.71 -29.33 -8.65
CA ARG A 99 -8.98 -29.35 -10.11
C ARG A 99 -9.96 -30.43 -10.55
N GLU A 100 -10.42 -31.28 -9.63
CA GLU A 100 -11.24 -32.46 -9.91
C GLU A 100 -12.59 -32.09 -10.51
N ILE A 101 -13.22 -31.02 -10.01
CA ILE A 101 -14.51 -30.55 -10.53
C ILE A 101 -14.36 -30.08 -11.98
N ILE A 102 -13.33 -29.27 -12.26
CA ILE A 102 -13.09 -28.74 -13.60
C ILE A 102 -12.70 -29.87 -14.56
N ALA A 103 -11.84 -30.79 -14.13
CA ALA A 103 -11.45 -31.95 -14.94
C ALA A 103 -12.65 -32.84 -15.32
N ARG A 104 -13.62 -33.01 -14.41
CA ARG A 104 -14.86 -33.74 -14.70
C ARG A 104 -15.74 -33.00 -15.71
N ILE A 105 -15.85 -31.69 -15.61
CA ILE A 105 -16.59 -30.85 -16.56
C ILE A 105 -15.94 -30.93 -17.95
N ASP A 106 -14.61 -30.88 -18.03
CA ASP A 106 -13.88 -30.96 -19.31
C ASP A 106 -14.05 -32.31 -19.99
N ALA A 107 -13.99 -33.41 -19.23
CA ALA A 107 -14.24 -34.75 -19.74
C ALA A 107 -15.68 -34.90 -20.27
N PHE A 108 -16.66 -34.35 -19.54
CA PHE A 108 -18.07 -34.36 -19.96
C PHE A 108 -18.30 -33.56 -21.26
N ASN A 109 -17.59 -32.44 -21.44
CA ASN A 109 -17.68 -31.60 -22.63
C ASN A 109 -16.80 -32.08 -23.80
N GLY A 110 -16.14 -33.24 -23.70
CA GLY A 110 -15.30 -33.78 -24.77
C GLY A 110 -13.99 -33.02 -25.00
N VAL A 111 -13.51 -32.27 -24.01
CA VAL A 111 -12.24 -31.50 -24.06
C VAL A 111 -11.24 -31.90 -22.96
N PRO A 112 -10.99 -33.20 -22.71
CA PRO A 112 -10.15 -33.67 -21.60
C PRO A 112 -8.68 -33.25 -21.71
N ASP A 113 -8.21 -32.92 -22.92
CA ASP A 113 -6.80 -32.64 -23.23
C ASP A 113 -6.50 -31.14 -23.36
N LEU A 114 -7.37 -30.28 -22.80
CA LEU A 114 -7.17 -28.84 -22.85
C LEU A 114 -6.02 -28.40 -21.94
N TRP A 115 -5.05 -27.69 -22.50
CA TRP A 115 -3.98 -27.05 -21.73
C TRP A 115 -4.52 -25.86 -20.95
N ARG A 116 -4.24 -25.83 -19.64
CA ARG A 116 -4.80 -24.81 -18.74
C ARG A 116 -3.71 -24.14 -17.91
N PRO A 117 -3.80 -22.82 -17.67
CA PRO A 117 -2.90 -22.14 -16.75
C PRO A 117 -3.04 -22.65 -15.31
N LEU A 118 -2.00 -22.43 -14.51
CA LEU A 118 -2.04 -22.71 -13.07
C LEU A 118 -3.13 -21.88 -12.37
N SER A 119 -3.38 -20.65 -12.82
CA SER A 119 -4.48 -19.81 -12.34
C SER A 119 -5.85 -20.37 -12.71
N ILE A 120 -6.79 -20.37 -11.76
CA ILE A 120 -8.21 -20.69 -12.03
C ILE A 120 -8.93 -19.59 -12.85
N SER A 121 -8.43 -18.34 -12.80
CA SER A 121 -8.93 -17.22 -13.59
C SER A 121 -7.76 -16.50 -14.25
N PRO A 122 -7.32 -16.96 -15.44
CA PRO A 122 -6.18 -16.38 -16.15
C PRO A 122 -6.36 -14.88 -16.45
N LYS A 123 -7.60 -14.44 -16.68
CA LYS A 123 -7.93 -13.02 -16.90
C LYS A 123 -7.57 -12.16 -15.68
N ASP A 124 -7.91 -12.61 -14.47
CA ASP A 124 -7.66 -11.84 -13.25
C ASP A 124 -6.18 -11.87 -12.86
N SER A 125 -5.49 -12.98 -13.11
CA SER A 125 -4.03 -13.07 -12.95
C SER A 125 -3.28 -12.20 -13.95
N LEU A 126 -3.75 -12.11 -15.20
CA LEU A 126 -3.19 -11.22 -16.21
C LEU A 126 -3.36 -9.76 -15.82
N TYR A 127 -4.55 -9.38 -15.36
CA TYR A 127 -4.79 -8.05 -14.80
C TYR A 127 -3.84 -7.75 -13.64
N SER A 128 -3.67 -8.70 -12.71
CA SER A 128 -2.81 -8.52 -11.53
C SER A 128 -1.33 -8.37 -11.92
N LEU A 129 -0.87 -9.10 -12.94
CA LEU A 129 0.47 -8.93 -13.51
C LEU A 129 0.66 -7.50 -14.05
N PHE A 130 -0.30 -6.98 -14.81
CA PHE A 130 -0.23 -5.61 -15.31
C PHE A 130 -0.34 -4.56 -14.20
N PHE A 131 -1.17 -4.80 -13.20
CA PHE A 131 -1.26 -3.95 -12.02
C PHE A 131 0.09 -3.78 -11.32
N CYS A 132 0.90 -4.83 -11.22
CA CYS A 132 2.24 -4.77 -10.60
C CYS A 132 3.19 -3.76 -11.27
N PHE A 133 2.95 -3.37 -12.53
CA PHE A 133 3.77 -2.36 -13.20
C PHE A 133 3.58 -0.95 -12.61
N VAL A 134 2.46 -0.66 -11.95
CA VAL A 134 2.24 0.64 -11.27
C VAL A 134 3.25 0.84 -10.13
N PRO A 135 3.29 0.01 -9.08
CA PRO A 135 4.29 0.15 -8.03
C PRO A 135 5.71 -0.10 -8.54
N LEU A 136 5.92 -0.98 -9.53
CA LEU A 136 7.25 -1.21 -10.11
C LEU A 136 7.80 0.06 -10.78
N SER A 137 7.01 0.74 -11.61
CA SER A 137 7.43 1.98 -12.28
C SER A 137 7.83 3.03 -11.25
N VAL A 138 6.97 3.26 -10.26
CA VAL A 138 7.23 4.21 -9.18
C VAL A 138 8.50 3.86 -8.40
N PHE A 139 8.68 2.57 -8.03
CA PHE A 139 9.87 2.10 -7.33
C PHE A 139 11.15 2.38 -8.13
N LEU A 140 11.14 2.06 -9.43
CA LEU A 140 12.29 2.27 -10.32
C LEU A 140 12.67 3.75 -10.44
N TYR A 141 11.70 4.67 -10.56
CA TYR A 141 12.04 6.10 -10.61
C TYR A 141 12.55 6.63 -9.27
N VAL A 142 11.92 6.26 -8.14
CA VAL A 142 12.34 6.74 -6.82
C VAL A 142 13.75 6.27 -6.46
N LEU A 143 14.09 5.04 -6.87
CA LEU A 143 15.41 4.47 -6.69
C LEU A 143 16.46 5.14 -7.60
N HIS A 144 16.10 5.47 -8.86
CA HIS A 144 16.98 6.12 -9.82
C HIS A 144 17.28 7.58 -9.46
N LEU A 145 16.25 8.36 -9.12
CA LEU A 145 16.37 9.78 -8.79
C LEU A 145 17.20 10.02 -7.53
N GLY A 146 17.09 9.10 -6.55
CA GLY A 146 17.84 9.14 -5.31
C GLY A 146 17.40 10.25 -4.34
N PRO A 147 18.17 10.48 -3.25
CA PRO A 147 17.74 11.32 -2.13
C PRO A 147 17.48 12.79 -2.45
N ALA A 148 18.12 13.33 -3.50
CA ALA A 148 17.96 14.73 -3.89
C ALA A 148 16.51 15.09 -4.27
N PHE A 149 15.70 14.10 -4.66
CA PHE A 149 14.33 14.30 -5.13
C PHE A 149 13.25 13.92 -4.10
N ASP A 150 13.61 13.34 -2.96
CA ASP A 150 12.63 12.85 -1.96
C ASP A 150 11.63 13.91 -1.53
N ARG A 151 12.12 15.15 -1.35
CA ARG A 151 11.27 16.28 -0.97
C ARG A 151 10.30 16.67 -2.07
N LYS A 152 10.74 16.61 -3.34
CA LYS A 152 9.87 16.88 -4.48
C LYS A 152 8.81 15.78 -4.61
N ILE A 153 9.19 14.51 -4.40
CA ILE A 153 8.28 13.36 -4.38
C ILE A 153 7.25 13.51 -3.24
N ALA A 154 7.70 13.82 -2.02
CA ALA A 154 6.82 14.08 -0.88
C ALA A 154 5.87 15.27 -1.12
N ALA A 155 6.30 16.31 -1.84
CA ALA A 155 5.44 17.43 -2.22
C ALA A 155 4.32 16.99 -3.19
N VAL A 156 4.63 16.14 -4.18
CA VAL A 156 3.61 15.57 -5.08
C VAL A 156 2.61 14.72 -4.29
N LEU A 157 3.09 13.88 -3.37
CA LEU A 157 2.21 13.11 -2.48
C LEU A 157 1.33 14.02 -1.61
N ALA A 158 1.88 15.12 -1.09
CA ALA A 158 1.12 16.08 -0.29
C ALA A 158 -0.01 16.73 -1.10
N ILE A 159 0.18 16.99 -2.40
CA ILE A 159 -0.88 17.48 -3.29
C ILE A 159 -1.99 16.43 -3.43
N ILE A 160 -1.64 15.17 -3.65
CA ILE A 160 -2.62 14.07 -3.78
C ILE A 160 -3.39 13.87 -2.47
N ILE A 161 -2.69 13.88 -1.33
CA ILE A 161 -3.30 13.80 0.01
C ILE A 161 -4.20 15.01 0.25
N GLY A 162 -3.76 16.22 -0.12
CA GLY A 162 -4.54 17.45 -0.04
C GLY A 162 -5.84 17.37 -0.83
N LEU A 163 -5.79 16.84 -2.06
CA LEU A 163 -7.00 16.56 -2.85
C LEU A 163 -7.91 15.57 -2.12
N GLY A 164 -7.35 14.50 -1.57
CA GLY A 164 -8.08 13.55 -0.72
C GLY A 164 -8.79 14.23 0.45
N ILE A 165 -8.11 15.10 1.18
CA ILE A 165 -8.67 15.87 2.30
C ILE A 165 -9.82 16.76 1.83
N VAL A 166 -9.62 17.52 0.74
CA VAL A 166 -10.67 18.41 0.20
C VAL A 166 -11.90 17.62 -0.19
N VAL A 167 -11.75 16.50 -0.92
CA VAL A 167 -12.88 15.65 -1.31
C VAL A 167 -13.55 15.05 -0.08
N SER A 168 -12.80 14.60 0.92
CA SER A 168 -13.36 14.09 2.18
C SER A 168 -14.15 15.17 2.94
N ILE A 169 -13.70 16.42 2.97
CA ILE A 169 -14.43 17.53 3.59
C ILE A 169 -15.74 17.81 2.82
N LEU A 170 -15.68 17.87 1.49
CA LEU A 170 -16.86 18.10 0.66
C LEU A 170 -17.90 16.98 0.85
N GLN A 171 -17.46 15.72 0.92
CA GLN A 171 -18.34 14.60 1.23
C GLN A 171 -18.91 14.69 2.66
N ALA A 172 -18.12 15.13 3.65
CA ALA A 172 -18.57 15.29 5.03
C ALA A 172 -19.72 16.29 5.18
N VAL A 173 -19.72 17.36 4.36
CA VAL A 173 -20.78 18.38 4.36
C VAL A 173 -21.97 18.02 3.44
N GLY A 174 -21.99 16.81 2.87
CA GLY A 174 -23.11 16.27 2.10
C GLY A 174 -22.99 16.39 0.58
N VAL A 175 -21.85 16.84 0.03
CA VAL A 175 -21.65 16.88 -1.43
C VAL A 175 -21.45 15.46 -1.98
N SER A 176 -22.32 15.05 -2.89
CA SER A 176 -22.28 13.72 -3.53
C SER A 176 -21.20 13.63 -4.61
N ILE A 177 -19.94 13.52 -4.20
CA ILE A 177 -18.79 13.27 -5.10
C ILE A 177 -18.55 11.77 -5.20
N LYS A 178 -18.71 11.20 -6.39
CA LYS A 178 -18.49 9.78 -6.69
C LYS A 178 -17.49 9.63 -7.85
N LEU A 179 -16.25 9.24 -7.55
CA LEU A 179 -15.20 9.09 -8.56
C LEU A 179 -15.23 7.74 -9.28
N TYR A 180 -15.70 6.69 -8.59
CA TYR A 180 -15.85 5.35 -9.16
C TYR A 180 -17.32 4.96 -9.30
N ARG A 181 -17.62 3.90 -10.06
CA ARG A 181 -19.00 3.40 -10.19
C ARG A 181 -19.59 2.94 -8.84
N TYR A 182 -18.75 2.30 -8.04
CA TYR A 182 -19.05 1.84 -6.69
C TYR A 182 -18.16 2.61 -5.72
N ASN A 183 -18.76 3.43 -4.85
CA ASN A 183 -18.05 4.09 -3.75
C ASN A 183 -18.80 3.84 -2.45
N SER A 184 -18.05 3.62 -1.37
CA SER A 184 -18.58 3.83 -0.04
C SER A 184 -18.80 5.32 0.22
N GLU A 185 -19.64 5.65 1.19
CA GLU A 185 -19.70 7.01 1.73
C GLU A 185 -18.35 7.42 2.32
N MET A 186 -18.05 8.72 2.30
CA MET A 186 -16.82 9.28 2.89
C MET A 186 -15.52 8.69 2.31
N SER A 187 -15.53 8.24 1.05
CA SER A 187 -14.41 7.54 0.42
C SER A 187 -13.28 8.43 -0.08
N GLY A 188 -13.42 9.76 -0.01
CA GLY A 188 -12.43 10.71 -0.52
C GLY A 188 -12.12 10.45 -2.00
N ILE A 189 -10.83 10.33 -2.32
CA ILE A 189 -10.37 10.01 -3.68
C ILE A 189 -10.36 8.49 -3.99
N PHE A 190 -10.80 7.66 -3.05
CA PHE A 190 -10.88 6.21 -3.21
C PHE A 190 -12.31 5.74 -3.44
N ALA A 191 -12.46 4.49 -3.89
CA ALA A 191 -13.74 3.77 -3.88
C ALA A 191 -14.11 3.27 -2.48
N ASN A 192 -13.12 2.99 -1.62
CA ASN A 192 -13.30 2.46 -0.27
C ASN A 192 -12.84 3.48 0.77
N ARG A 193 -13.72 3.83 1.71
CA ARG A 193 -13.48 4.75 2.83
C ARG A 193 -12.32 4.35 3.72
N ASN A 194 -12.08 3.06 3.88
CA ASN A 194 -10.96 2.59 4.69
C ASN A 194 -9.62 2.89 4.01
N HIS A 195 -9.55 2.82 2.67
CA HIS A 195 -8.32 3.14 1.94
C HIS A 195 -7.97 4.63 2.06
N GLN A 196 -8.98 5.51 2.00
CA GLN A 196 -8.82 6.93 2.30
C GLN A 196 -8.33 7.14 3.73
N ALA A 197 -8.92 6.46 4.71
CA ALA A 197 -8.52 6.55 6.10
C ALA A 197 -7.06 6.12 6.33
N VAL A 198 -6.61 5.06 5.66
CA VAL A 198 -5.21 4.60 5.70
C VAL A 198 -4.27 5.63 5.06
N LEU A 199 -4.63 6.23 3.93
CA LEU A 199 -3.81 7.28 3.30
C LEU A 199 -3.64 8.50 4.22
N LEU A 200 -4.73 8.95 4.84
CA LEU A 200 -4.72 10.05 5.81
C LEU A 200 -3.93 9.71 7.08
N SER A 201 -3.91 8.44 7.50
CA SER A 201 -3.09 8.00 8.62
C SER A 201 -1.60 8.03 8.27
N VAL A 202 -1.23 7.54 7.09
CA VAL A 202 0.14 7.54 6.59
C VAL A 202 0.67 8.97 6.42
N SER A 203 -0.16 9.94 6.04
CA SER A 203 0.27 11.33 5.82
C SER A 203 0.81 12.00 7.09
N VAL A 204 0.36 11.58 8.28
CA VAL A 204 0.86 12.09 9.57
C VAL A 204 2.36 11.84 9.73
N LEU A 205 2.87 10.73 9.18
CA LEU A 205 4.30 10.40 9.23
C LEU A 205 5.18 11.40 8.46
N PHE A 206 4.61 12.18 7.54
CA PHE A 206 5.36 13.16 6.76
C PHE A 206 5.59 14.50 7.50
N LEU A 207 4.83 14.79 8.56
CA LEU A 207 4.95 16.06 9.31
C LEU A 207 6.38 16.34 9.82
N PRO A 208 7.08 15.39 10.48
CA PRO A 208 8.47 15.57 10.93
C PRO A 208 9.43 15.88 9.78
N PHE A 209 9.21 15.25 8.62
CA PHE A 209 10.03 15.43 7.42
C PHE A 209 9.89 16.84 6.84
N VAL A 210 8.69 17.41 6.88
CA VAL A 210 8.42 18.81 6.52
C VAL A 210 9.02 19.78 7.55
N TYR A 211 8.84 19.48 8.84
CA TYR A 211 9.34 20.31 9.96
C TYR A 211 10.85 20.53 9.89
N GLN A 212 11.61 19.51 9.53
CA GLN A 212 13.07 19.57 9.48
C GLN A 212 13.62 20.67 8.57
N LYS A 213 12.95 20.96 7.44
CA LYS A 213 13.40 22.01 6.50
C LYS A 213 13.19 23.41 7.09
N ALA A 214 12.07 23.61 7.76
CA ALA A 214 11.66 24.91 8.25
C ALA A 214 12.20 25.25 9.65
N ARG A 215 12.67 24.27 10.44
CA ARG A 215 13.20 24.50 11.80
C ARG A 215 14.41 25.44 11.89
N HIS A 216 15.11 25.63 10.78
CA HIS A 216 16.28 26.52 10.69
C HIS A 216 15.87 28.00 10.56
N LEU A 217 14.58 28.26 10.34
CA LEU A 217 14.00 29.58 10.26
C LEU A 217 13.23 29.83 11.56
N ASP A 218 13.88 30.45 12.56
CA ASP A 218 13.33 30.60 13.90
C ASP A 218 11.93 31.25 13.91
N GLN A 219 11.67 32.19 12.99
CA GLN A 219 10.39 32.86 12.83
C GLN A 219 9.21 31.94 12.47
N TYR A 220 9.46 30.77 11.87
CA TYR A 220 8.39 29.85 11.43
C TYR A 220 8.19 28.66 12.36
N ARG A 221 8.96 28.55 13.46
CA ARG A 221 8.87 27.38 14.36
C ARG A 221 7.50 27.23 15.00
N ILE A 222 6.96 28.28 15.61
CA ILE A 222 5.64 28.25 16.26
C ILE A 222 4.52 28.08 15.24
N PRO A 223 4.44 28.87 14.14
CA PRO A 223 3.42 28.67 13.10
C PRO A 223 3.38 27.23 12.55
N LEU A 224 4.54 26.60 12.38
CA LEU A 224 4.61 25.24 11.84
C LEU A 224 4.14 24.18 12.83
N ILE A 225 4.42 24.36 14.13
CA ILE A 225 3.88 23.49 15.18
C ILE A 225 2.36 23.62 15.24
N LEU A 226 1.84 24.84 15.21
CA LEU A 226 0.39 25.09 15.18
C LEU A 226 -0.26 24.48 13.93
N ALA A 227 0.35 24.66 12.76
CA ALA A 227 -0.12 24.04 11.52
C ALA A 227 -0.13 22.51 11.60
N ALA A 228 0.89 21.90 12.21
CA ALA A 228 0.93 20.45 12.44
C ALA A 228 -0.18 19.97 13.39
N ILE A 229 -0.44 20.72 14.48
CA ILE A 229 -1.54 20.41 15.42
C ILE A 229 -2.89 20.51 14.70
N VAL A 230 -3.14 21.60 13.98
CA VAL A 230 -4.38 21.79 13.20
C VAL A 230 -4.55 20.67 12.18
N TYR A 231 -3.47 20.29 11.49
CA TYR A 231 -3.50 19.17 10.56
C TYR A 231 -3.86 17.85 11.24
N ILE A 232 -3.23 17.51 12.37
CA ILE A 232 -3.52 16.28 13.13
C ILE A 232 -4.99 16.27 13.59
N LEU A 233 -5.50 17.39 14.10
CA LEU A 233 -6.90 17.52 14.52
C LEU A 233 -7.85 17.35 13.33
N LEU A 234 -7.55 17.97 12.19
CA LEU A 234 -8.33 17.81 10.97
C LEU A 234 -8.38 16.35 10.52
N ILE A 235 -7.23 15.66 10.48
CA ILE A 235 -7.19 14.24 10.13
C ILE A 235 -8.00 13.41 11.12
N ALA A 236 -7.87 13.65 12.43
CA ALA A 236 -8.66 12.96 13.44
C ALA A 236 -10.16 13.12 13.21
N VAL A 237 -10.64 14.35 12.96
CA VAL A 237 -12.05 14.63 12.67
C VAL A 237 -12.51 13.89 11.41
N LEU A 238 -11.74 13.95 10.33
CA LEU A 238 -12.09 13.25 9.08
C LEU A 238 -12.17 11.73 9.27
N LEU A 239 -11.26 11.14 10.05
CA LEU A 239 -11.29 9.70 10.35
C LEU A 239 -12.49 9.29 11.20
N LEU A 240 -12.89 10.15 12.14
CA LEU A 240 -14.09 9.93 12.96
C LEU A 240 -15.36 9.97 12.13
N ILE A 241 -15.49 10.96 11.23
CA ILE A 241 -16.63 11.07 10.31
C ILE A 241 -16.64 9.90 9.31
N ASN A 242 -15.47 9.49 8.82
CA ASN A 242 -15.32 8.36 7.89
C ASN A 242 -15.76 7.01 8.51
N GLY A 243 -15.57 6.84 9.82
CA GLY A 243 -16.01 5.66 10.56
C GLY A 243 -15.13 4.41 10.39
N SER A 244 -13.94 4.54 9.80
CA SER A 244 -12.99 3.43 9.65
C SER A 244 -12.24 3.14 10.96
N ARG A 245 -12.59 2.03 11.63
CA ARG A 245 -11.90 1.58 12.86
C ARG A 245 -10.41 1.33 12.65
N MET A 246 -10.05 0.63 11.57
CA MET A 246 -8.64 0.40 11.22
C MET A 246 -7.93 1.70 10.84
N GLY A 247 -8.63 2.65 10.24
CA GLY A 247 -8.14 4.02 10.04
C GLY A 247 -7.75 4.71 11.35
N LEU A 248 -8.59 4.64 12.38
CA LEU A 248 -8.28 5.21 13.70
C LEU A 248 -7.07 4.52 14.36
N ILE A 249 -6.99 3.19 14.28
CA ILE A 249 -5.85 2.41 14.83
C ILE A 249 -4.55 2.82 14.12
N THR A 250 -4.56 2.86 12.78
CA THR A 250 -3.38 3.22 11.99
C THR A 250 -2.99 4.68 12.18
N PHE A 251 -3.94 5.59 12.41
CA PHE A 251 -3.67 6.98 12.79
C PHE A 251 -2.95 7.10 14.13
N VAL A 252 -3.42 6.38 15.15
CA VAL A 252 -2.74 6.34 16.47
C VAL A 252 -1.32 5.81 16.32
N VAL A 253 -1.15 4.70 15.59
CA VAL A 253 0.19 4.14 15.32
C VAL A 253 1.06 5.16 14.60
N ALA A 254 0.55 5.83 13.56
CA ALA A 254 1.29 6.85 12.82
C ALA A 254 1.68 8.04 13.72
N LEU A 255 0.78 8.49 14.60
CA LEU A 255 1.03 9.59 15.54
C LEU A 255 2.14 9.24 16.55
N VAL A 256 2.14 8.00 17.06
CA VAL A 256 3.20 7.49 17.95
C VAL A 256 4.54 7.36 17.21
N LEU A 257 4.52 6.94 15.95
CA LEU A 257 5.73 6.74 15.15
C LEU A 257 6.33 8.04 14.61
N ALA A 258 5.52 9.06 14.31
CA ALA A 258 5.98 10.28 13.64
C ALA A 258 7.20 10.93 14.32
N PRO A 259 7.26 11.13 15.65
CA PRO A 259 8.44 11.73 16.31
C PRO A 259 9.74 10.94 16.09
N PHE A 260 9.68 9.65 15.78
CA PHE A 260 10.84 8.80 15.55
C PHE A 260 11.38 8.88 14.13
N VAL A 261 10.63 9.44 13.17
CA VAL A 261 11.10 9.72 11.81
C VAL A 261 12.36 10.59 11.87
N ASP A 262 12.31 11.68 12.64
CA ASP A 262 13.49 12.48 12.97
C ASP A 262 13.69 12.60 14.49
N ARG A 263 14.52 11.71 15.04
CA ARG A 263 14.89 11.69 16.47
C ARG A 263 15.54 12.99 16.96
N SER A 264 16.03 13.86 16.08
CA SER A 264 16.57 15.16 16.52
C SER A 264 15.46 16.07 17.07
N ILE A 265 14.20 15.88 16.64
CA ILE A 265 13.03 16.58 17.20
C ILE A 265 12.89 16.26 18.70
N LEU A 266 13.06 15.00 19.08
CA LEU A 266 13.03 14.57 20.49
C LEU A 266 14.16 15.19 21.34
N ARG A 267 15.22 15.69 20.70
CA ARG A 267 16.41 16.25 21.35
C ARG A 267 16.48 17.79 21.32
N SER A 268 15.69 18.45 20.47
CA SER A 268 15.85 19.86 20.09
C SER A 268 15.30 20.91 21.09
N GLY A 269 14.68 20.53 22.22
CA GLY A 269 14.12 21.49 23.17
C GLY A 269 15.04 21.84 24.35
N LYS A 270 15.04 23.11 24.78
CA LYS A 270 15.52 23.50 26.13
C LYS A 270 14.63 22.84 27.18
N GLY A 271 15.19 22.45 28.33
CA GLY A 271 14.61 21.49 29.29
C GLY A 271 13.13 21.69 29.69
N HIS A 272 12.62 22.92 29.74
CA HIS A 272 11.22 23.22 30.05
C HIS A 272 10.26 22.98 28.87
N PHE A 273 10.61 23.46 27.66
CA PHE A 273 9.82 23.26 26.44
C PHE A 273 9.84 21.80 25.96
N ARG A 274 10.90 21.06 26.27
CA ARG A 274 10.99 19.61 26.02
C ARG A 274 10.01 18.80 26.87
N LYS A 275 9.84 19.18 28.15
CA LYS A 275 8.86 18.57 29.06
C LYS A 275 7.42 18.97 28.66
N ALA A 276 7.18 20.26 28.42
CA ALA A 276 5.85 20.75 28.02
C ALA A 276 5.38 20.20 26.66
N GLY A 277 6.24 20.17 25.64
CA GLY A 277 5.92 19.61 24.32
C GLY A 277 5.72 18.09 24.34
N GLY A 278 6.52 17.37 25.12
CA GLY A 278 6.33 15.92 25.32
C GLY A 278 5.03 15.60 26.06
N VAL A 279 4.66 16.40 27.06
CA VAL A 279 3.39 16.27 27.79
C VAL A 279 2.20 16.64 26.92
N LEU A 280 2.28 17.69 26.09
CA LEU A 280 1.20 18.08 25.18
C LEU A 280 0.98 17.06 24.05
N ILE A 281 2.06 16.54 23.46
CA ILE A 281 1.97 15.44 22.47
C ILE A 281 1.44 14.18 23.16
N GLY A 282 1.95 13.84 24.35
CA GLY A 282 1.47 12.71 25.13
C GLY A 282 -0.01 12.83 25.51
N ALA A 283 -0.47 14.02 25.89
CA ALA A 283 -1.86 14.31 26.22
C ALA A 283 -2.75 14.32 24.97
N ALA A 284 -2.29 14.84 23.83
CA ALA A 284 -3.03 14.79 22.58
C ALA A 284 -3.16 13.35 22.04
N VAL A 285 -2.07 12.57 22.10
CA VAL A 285 -2.07 11.14 21.81
C VAL A 285 -3.03 10.42 22.75
N LEU A 286 -2.94 10.67 24.06
CA LEU A 286 -3.80 10.05 25.06
C LEU A 286 -5.27 10.43 24.87
N ALA A 287 -5.57 11.68 24.53
CA ALA A 287 -6.93 12.13 24.25
C ALA A 287 -7.49 11.49 22.98
N VAL A 288 -6.71 11.43 21.90
CA VAL A 288 -7.08 10.73 20.66
C VAL A 288 -7.27 9.24 20.91
N VAL A 289 -6.37 8.60 21.67
CA VAL A 289 -6.45 7.17 22.02
C VAL A 289 -7.67 6.92 22.89
N THR A 290 -7.87 7.69 23.94
CA THR A 290 -9.03 7.58 24.84
C THR A 290 -10.32 7.80 24.06
N PHE A 291 -10.35 8.75 23.13
CA PHE A 291 -11.51 9.02 22.30
C PHE A 291 -11.75 7.92 21.25
N ALA A 292 -10.70 7.40 20.61
CA ALA A 292 -10.82 6.28 19.68
C ALA A 292 -11.29 5.01 20.40
N VAL A 293 -10.77 4.75 21.61
CA VAL A 293 -11.23 3.69 22.52
C VAL A 293 -12.69 3.93 22.88
N PHE A 294 -13.06 5.13 23.30
CA PHE A 294 -14.45 5.48 23.60
C PHE A 294 -15.38 5.22 22.41
N ILE A 295 -15.00 5.60 21.18
CA ILE A 295 -15.78 5.29 19.96
C ILE A 295 -15.85 3.79 19.70
N LEU A 296 -14.74 3.05 19.85
CA LEU A 296 -14.72 1.60 19.69
C LEU A 296 -15.65 0.89 20.68
N PHE A 297 -15.77 1.39 21.90
CA PHE A 297 -16.65 0.84 22.94
C PHE A 297 -18.11 1.31 22.81
N THR A 298 -18.37 2.60 22.58
CA THR A 298 -19.75 3.14 22.42
C THR A 298 -20.41 2.76 21.10
N ALA A 299 -19.63 2.55 20.04
CA ALA A 299 -20.13 1.96 18.81
C ALA A 299 -20.51 0.48 19.00
N ARG A 300 -20.19 -0.19 20.12
CA ARG A 300 -20.84 -1.47 20.41
C ARG A 300 -22.29 -1.27 20.83
N ASP A 301 -22.63 -0.25 21.61
CA ASP A 301 -23.96 -0.14 22.22
C ASP A 301 -25.05 0.38 21.26
N VAL A 302 -24.74 1.36 20.41
CA VAL A 302 -25.70 1.82 19.37
C VAL A 302 -25.73 0.89 18.15
N THR A 303 -24.72 0.01 18.03
CA THR A 303 -24.62 -0.97 16.95
C THR A 303 -24.99 -2.38 17.41
N PHE A 304 -25.19 -2.69 18.69
CA PHE A 304 -25.66 -4.02 19.11
C PHE A 304 -27.02 -4.37 18.47
N ALA A 305 -27.89 -3.36 18.30
CA ALA A 305 -29.14 -3.48 17.55
C ALA A 305 -28.97 -3.60 16.01
N ARG A 306 -27.79 -3.25 15.46
CA ARG A 306 -27.42 -3.44 14.04
C ARG A 306 -26.47 -4.63 13.80
N ILE A 307 -25.80 -5.14 14.83
CA ILE A 307 -24.75 -6.18 14.81
C ILE A 307 -25.33 -7.59 14.92
N VAL A 308 -26.58 -7.73 15.38
CA VAL A 308 -27.30 -9.01 15.24
C VAL A 308 -27.48 -9.41 13.76
N GLY A 309 -27.15 -8.53 12.80
CA GLY A 309 -26.96 -8.88 11.39
C GLY A 309 -25.75 -8.21 10.71
N GLY A 310 -24.58 -8.85 10.70
CA GLY A 310 -23.96 -9.16 9.39
C GLY A 310 -22.61 -8.59 8.94
N LEU A 311 -21.83 -7.79 9.69
CA LEU A 311 -20.58 -7.21 9.13
C LEU A 311 -19.25 -7.56 9.83
N ASP A 312 -19.22 -7.75 11.16
CA ASP A 312 -17.98 -8.12 11.86
C ASP A 312 -17.89 -9.63 12.16
N SER A 313 -19.02 -10.27 12.47
CA SER A 313 -19.11 -11.75 12.55
C SER A 313 -18.83 -12.40 11.19
N SER A 314 -19.37 -11.82 10.11
CA SER A 314 -19.22 -12.36 8.76
C SER A 314 -17.77 -12.40 8.26
N ARG A 315 -16.89 -11.48 8.68
CA ARG A 315 -15.47 -11.52 8.27
C ARG A 315 -14.71 -12.68 8.90
N LEU A 316 -14.96 -12.94 10.19
CA LEU A 316 -14.33 -14.08 10.86
C LEU A 316 -14.80 -15.40 10.23
N ASP A 317 -16.09 -15.50 9.91
CA ASP A 317 -16.64 -16.68 9.24
C ASP A 317 -16.03 -16.88 7.84
N VAL A 318 -15.85 -15.80 7.07
CA VAL A 318 -15.12 -15.81 5.78
C VAL A 318 -13.66 -16.24 5.97
N TRP A 319 -12.97 -15.77 7.01
CA TRP A 319 -11.59 -16.18 7.25
C TRP A 319 -11.49 -17.65 7.63
N GLN A 320 -12.42 -18.14 8.45
CA GLN A 320 -12.48 -19.55 8.82
C GLN A 320 -12.73 -20.45 7.61
N SER A 321 -13.63 -20.08 6.70
CA SER A 321 -13.89 -20.84 5.48
C SER A 321 -12.67 -20.84 4.53
N ILE A 322 -11.96 -19.72 4.40
CA ILE A 322 -10.70 -19.67 3.63
C ILE A 322 -9.65 -20.59 4.26
N VAL A 323 -9.45 -20.52 5.58
CA VAL A 323 -8.47 -21.37 6.30
C VAL A 323 -8.81 -22.85 6.14
N ALA A 324 -10.09 -23.21 6.25
CA ALA A 324 -10.55 -24.58 6.06
C ALA A 324 -10.28 -25.12 4.65
N ALA A 325 -10.34 -24.25 3.63
CA ALA A 325 -10.09 -24.60 2.23
C ALA A 325 -8.61 -24.49 1.80
N LEU A 326 -7.70 -24.00 2.67
CA LEU A 326 -6.27 -23.92 2.33
C LEU A 326 -5.67 -25.27 1.87
N PRO A 327 -5.97 -26.42 2.50
CA PRO A 327 -5.45 -27.71 2.05
C PRO A 327 -5.79 -28.04 0.59
N ASP A 328 -6.95 -27.58 0.10
CA ASP A 328 -7.46 -27.90 -1.24
C ASP A 328 -6.79 -27.08 -2.35
N VAL A 329 -6.12 -25.98 -1.99
CA VAL A 329 -5.48 -25.06 -2.96
C VAL A 329 -3.96 -25.03 -2.83
N MET A 330 -3.40 -25.64 -1.79
CA MET A 330 -1.95 -25.73 -1.58
C MET A 330 -1.29 -26.76 -2.51
N PRO A 331 0.01 -26.61 -2.87
CA PRO A 331 0.92 -25.54 -2.46
C PRO A 331 0.88 -24.31 -3.39
N TRP A 332 0.08 -24.31 -4.45
CA TRP A 332 0.20 -23.32 -5.54
C TRP A 332 -0.77 -22.13 -5.41
N GLY A 333 -1.80 -22.26 -4.57
CA GLY A 333 -2.91 -21.34 -4.47
C GLY A 333 -3.84 -21.40 -5.68
N THR A 334 -4.87 -20.56 -5.66
CA THR A 334 -5.84 -20.44 -6.75
C THR A 334 -5.32 -19.63 -7.96
N GLY A 335 -4.29 -18.80 -7.76
CA GLY A 335 -3.71 -17.88 -8.74
C GLY A 335 -3.78 -16.43 -8.25
N VAL A 336 -2.75 -15.62 -8.52
CA VAL A 336 -2.74 -14.19 -8.13
C VAL A 336 -4.00 -13.49 -8.66
N GLY A 337 -4.68 -12.72 -7.79
CA GLY A 337 -5.86 -11.94 -8.16
C GLY A 337 -7.17 -12.72 -8.27
N THR A 338 -7.15 -14.03 -8.08
CA THR A 338 -8.31 -14.90 -8.31
C THR A 338 -9.21 -15.08 -7.09
N TYR A 339 -9.07 -14.25 -6.06
CA TYR A 339 -9.79 -14.41 -4.79
C TYR A 339 -11.30 -14.63 -4.99
N VAL A 340 -11.96 -13.79 -5.78
CA VAL A 340 -13.42 -13.89 -6.00
C VAL A 340 -13.79 -15.23 -6.61
N ALA A 341 -13.12 -15.62 -7.70
CA ALA A 341 -13.37 -16.88 -8.39
C ALA A 341 -13.08 -18.10 -7.49
N GLY A 342 -12.02 -18.03 -6.69
CA GLY A 342 -11.62 -19.11 -5.78
C GLY A 342 -12.57 -19.23 -4.60
N TYR A 343 -12.95 -18.10 -4.00
CA TYR A 343 -13.83 -18.07 -2.83
C TYR A 343 -15.25 -18.49 -3.18
N GLN A 344 -15.80 -18.04 -4.32
CA GLN A 344 -17.14 -18.45 -4.76
C GLN A 344 -17.29 -19.96 -4.94
N ALA A 345 -16.21 -20.67 -5.26
CA ALA A 345 -16.23 -22.13 -5.39
C ALA A 345 -16.34 -22.87 -4.04
N ILE A 346 -15.93 -22.22 -2.95
CA ILE A 346 -15.86 -22.79 -1.59
C ILE A 346 -16.77 -22.08 -0.58
N GLU A 347 -17.49 -21.04 -1.02
CA GLU A 347 -18.28 -20.16 -0.15
C GLU A 347 -19.39 -20.97 0.55
N PRO A 348 -19.40 -21.03 1.90
CA PRO A 348 -20.43 -21.74 2.62
C PRO A 348 -21.82 -21.17 2.36
N GLY A 349 -22.83 -22.03 2.22
CA GLY A 349 -24.21 -21.62 1.96
C GLY A 349 -24.77 -20.62 2.99
N ALA A 350 -24.30 -20.70 4.24
CA ALA A 350 -24.69 -19.79 5.32
C ALA A 350 -24.14 -18.35 5.16
N LEU A 351 -23.10 -18.17 4.34
CA LEU A 351 -22.49 -16.87 4.08
C LEU A 351 -22.95 -16.24 2.76
N LEU A 352 -23.75 -16.96 1.97
CA LEU A 352 -24.30 -16.44 0.73
C LEU A 352 -25.18 -15.23 1.00
N SER A 353 -24.93 -14.15 0.25
CA SER A 353 -25.69 -12.91 0.33
C SER A 353 -25.91 -12.33 -1.08
N PRO A 354 -26.83 -11.36 -1.25
CA PRO A 354 -27.01 -10.66 -2.53
C PRO A 354 -25.76 -9.95 -3.03
N SER A 355 -24.78 -9.71 -2.14
CA SER A 355 -23.44 -9.23 -2.46
C SER A 355 -22.41 -10.35 -2.36
N TYR A 356 -21.40 -10.32 -3.23
CA TYR A 356 -20.29 -11.26 -3.16
C TYR A 356 -19.15 -10.71 -2.30
N SER A 357 -18.37 -11.61 -1.70
CA SER A 357 -17.11 -11.27 -1.05
C SER A 357 -16.07 -10.88 -2.11
N ASN A 358 -15.72 -9.60 -2.20
CA ASN A 358 -14.80 -9.09 -3.22
C ASN A 358 -13.32 -9.29 -2.85
N HIS A 359 -13.00 -9.31 -1.56
CA HIS A 359 -11.67 -9.58 -0.99
C HIS A 359 -11.82 -10.22 0.38
N ALA A 360 -10.78 -10.89 0.86
CA ALA A 360 -10.78 -11.48 2.20
C ALA A 360 -10.81 -10.39 3.30
N HIS A 361 -10.52 -9.13 2.95
CA HIS A 361 -10.27 -8.07 3.93
C HIS A 361 -9.18 -8.46 4.93
N ASN A 362 -8.21 -9.22 4.44
CA ASN A 362 -6.99 -9.63 5.12
C ASN A 362 -6.01 -9.99 4.00
N ASP A 363 -5.17 -9.03 3.62
CA ASP A 363 -4.24 -9.19 2.50
C ASP A 363 -3.26 -10.34 2.75
N TRP A 364 -2.93 -10.65 4.01
CA TRP A 364 -2.05 -11.77 4.38
C TRP A 364 -2.72 -13.12 4.11
N LEU A 365 -3.98 -13.28 4.52
CA LEU A 365 -4.74 -14.50 4.28
C LEU A 365 -5.03 -14.67 2.78
N GLU A 366 -5.42 -13.59 2.10
CA GLU A 366 -5.69 -13.63 0.66
C GLU A 366 -4.42 -13.93 -0.15
N LEU A 367 -3.26 -13.41 0.26
CA LEU A 367 -1.97 -13.74 -0.34
C LEU A 367 -1.75 -15.26 -0.28
N VAL A 368 -1.87 -15.87 0.89
CA VAL A 368 -1.65 -17.31 1.07
C VAL A 368 -2.67 -18.14 0.27
N PHE A 369 -3.95 -17.75 0.29
CA PHE A 369 -5.00 -18.43 -0.47
C PHE A 369 -4.77 -18.38 -1.99
N THR A 370 -4.36 -17.21 -2.51
CA THR A 370 -4.21 -17.00 -3.95
C THR A 370 -2.86 -17.44 -4.50
N THR A 371 -1.80 -17.40 -3.70
CA THR A 371 -0.43 -17.65 -4.19
C THR A 371 0.26 -18.84 -3.55
N GLY A 372 -0.38 -19.46 -2.56
CA GLY A 372 0.11 -20.64 -1.87
C GLY A 372 1.46 -20.43 -1.18
N VAL A 373 2.24 -21.51 -1.13
CA VAL A 373 3.59 -21.56 -0.56
C VAL A 373 4.54 -20.56 -1.24
N PRO A 374 4.57 -20.43 -2.59
CA PRO A 374 5.44 -19.44 -3.24
C PRO A 374 5.26 -18.01 -2.70
N GLY A 375 4.03 -17.52 -2.58
CA GLY A 375 3.82 -16.17 -2.06
C GLY A 375 4.06 -16.07 -0.55
N LEU A 376 3.77 -17.12 0.23
CA LEU A 376 4.16 -17.16 1.64
C LEU A 376 5.68 -17.01 1.82
N VAL A 377 6.49 -17.69 0.99
CA VAL A 377 7.96 -17.54 0.99
C VAL A 377 8.35 -16.10 0.65
N LEU A 378 7.73 -15.48 -0.36
CA LEU A 378 7.99 -14.08 -0.70
C LEU A 378 7.63 -13.12 0.44
N ALA A 379 6.53 -13.35 1.15
CA ALA A 379 6.14 -12.57 2.31
C ALA A 379 7.16 -12.71 3.45
N VAL A 380 7.62 -13.92 3.76
CA VAL A 380 8.67 -14.16 4.76
C VAL A 380 9.97 -13.46 4.38
N LEU A 381 10.38 -13.51 3.11
CA LEU A 381 11.56 -12.80 2.61
C LEU A 381 11.41 -11.28 2.72
N ALA A 382 10.24 -10.74 2.41
CA ALA A 382 9.93 -9.31 2.54
C ALA A 382 9.97 -8.86 4.01
N ILE A 383 9.35 -9.61 4.92
CA ILE A 383 9.40 -9.36 6.38
C ILE A 383 10.84 -9.44 6.87
N SER A 384 11.62 -10.43 6.42
CA SER A 384 13.03 -10.57 6.79
C SER A 384 13.88 -9.41 6.27
N ALA A 385 13.62 -8.92 5.06
CA ALA A 385 14.28 -7.73 4.51
C ALA A 385 13.90 -6.47 5.31
N TYR A 386 12.61 -6.31 5.64
CA TYR A 386 12.11 -5.22 6.47
C TYR A 386 12.77 -5.19 7.85
N SER A 387 12.77 -6.32 8.57
CA SER A 387 13.39 -6.46 9.89
C SER A 387 14.89 -6.16 9.86
N ARG A 388 15.61 -6.64 8.83
CA ARG A 388 17.03 -6.29 8.63
C ARG A 388 17.21 -4.80 8.36
N GLY A 389 16.32 -4.18 7.58
CA GLY A 389 16.31 -2.74 7.34
C GLY A 389 16.18 -1.94 8.63
N TRP A 390 15.25 -2.36 9.49
CA TRP A 390 15.02 -1.76 10.82
C TRP A 390 16.22 -1.93 11.75
N MET A 391 16.76 -3.14 11.88
CA MET A 391 17.94 -3.41 12.71
C MET A 391 19.14 -2.54 12.31
N ARG A 392 19.43 -2.44 11.00
CA ARG A 392 20.50 -1.57 10.47
C ARG A 392 20.26 -0.10 10.81
N GLU A 393 19.00 0.33 10.78
CA GLU A 393 18.63 1.71 11.10
C GLU A 393 18.75 2.04 12.59
N LEU A 394 18.44 1.08 13.47
CA LEU A 394 18.68 1.21 14.90
C LEU A 394 20.19 1.33 15.20
N SER A 395 21.03 0.55 14.50
CA SER A 395 22.49 0.59 14.64
C SER A 395 23.15 1.82 14.02
N ALA A 396 22.48 2.56 13.12
CA ALA A 396 23.07 3.68 12.39
C ALA A 396 23.37 4.93 13.24
N GLY A 397 22.82 5.03 14.45
CA GLY A 397 23.09 6.12 15.39
C GLY A 397 22.83 7.51 14.79
N ARG A 398 23.88 8.34 14.67
CA ARG A 398 23.83 9.70 14.09
C ARG A 398 23.82 9.72 12.55
N ARG A 399 24.12 8.61 11.87
CA ARG A 399 24.10 8.48 10.39
C ARG A 399 22.74 8.05 9.82
N ALA A 400 21.72 8.03 10.68
CA ALA A 400 20.36 7.67 10.34
C ALA A 400 19.73 8.62 9.31
N ASP A 401 19.10 8.06 8.29
CA ASP A 401 18.41 8.81 7.24
C ASP A 401 16.91 8.92 7.58
N PRO A 402 16.37 10.14 7.79
CA PRO A 402 14.94 10.34 8.05
C PRO A 402 14.04 9.77 6.95
N ALA A 403 14.45 9.81 5.68
CA ALA A 403 13.66 9.24 4.58
C ALA A 403 13.55 7.73 4.70
N LYS A 404 14.64 7.06 5.08
CA LYS A 404 14.65 5.60 5.32
C LYS A 404 13.70 5.22 6.47
N ARG A 405 13.71 5.96 7.57
CA ARG A 405 12.79 5.73 8.70
C ARG A 405 11.35 5.97 8.31
N LEU A 406 11.08 7.07 7.58
CA LEU A 406 9.77 7.36 7.03
C LEU A 406 9.26 6.19 6.18
N GLY A 407 10.09 5.68 5.26
CA GLY A 407 9.76 4.51 4.45
C GLY A 407 9.42 3.27 5.29
N LEU A 408 10.26 2.93 6.28
CA LEU A 408 10.01 1.78 7.17
C LEU A 408 8.73 1.93 8.02
N MET A 409 8.41 3.14 8.47
CA MET A 409 7.20 3.41 9.25
C MET A 409 5.94 3.40 8.38
N CYS A 410 6.00 3.95 7.17
CA CYS A 410 4.90 3.86 6.20
C CYS A 410 4.57 2.40 5.88
N LEU A 411 5.59 1.56 5.61
CA LEU A 411 5.39 0.14 5.37
C LEU A 411 4.76 -0.58 6.57
N LEU A 412 5.14 -0.22 7.81
CA LEU A 412 4.55 -0.80 9.01
C LEU A 412 3.06 -0.45 9.13
N VAL A 413 2.71 0.82 8.93
CA VAL A 413 1.31 1.28 8.99
C VAL A 413 0.47 0.57 7.92
N LEU A 414 0.99 0.42 6.71
CA LEU A 414 0.32 -0.31 5.63
C LEU A 414 0.19 -1.80 5.93
N ALA A 415 1.21 -2.43 6.53
CA ALA A 415 1.18 -3.83 6.94
C ALA A 415 0.11 -4.09 8.03
N ILE A 416 -0.05 -3.16 8.98
CA ILE A 416 -1.11 -3.22 10.01
C ILE A 416 -2.48 -3.03 9.37
N ALA A 417 -2.64 -2.04 8.48
CA ALA A 417 -3.90 -1.83 7.75
C ALA A 417 -4.33 -3.07 6.95
N SER A 418 -3.36 -3.80 6.40
CA SER A 418 -3.53 -5.02 5.61
C SER A 418 -4.01 -6.24 6.41
N MET A 419 -4.09 -6.15 7.75
CA MET A 419 -4.60 -7.23 8.61
C MET A 419 -6.13 -7.34 8.60
N THR A 420 -6.85 -6.24 8.38
CA THR A 420 -8.32 -6.21 8.38
C THR A 420 -8.90 -5.51 7.15
N ASP A 421 -8.05 -5.21 6.16
CA ASP A 421 -8.42 -4.62 4.89
C ASP A 421 -7.39 -4.97 3.82
N TYR A 422 -7.55 -4.44 2.61
CA TYR A 422 -6.73 -4.73 1.43
C TYR A 422 -6.20 -3.47 0.72
N PRO A 423 -5.60 -2.51 1.44
CA PRO A 423 -5.30 -1.19 0.89
C PRO A 423 -4.28 -1.24 -0.26
N LEU A 424 -3.35 -2.19 -0.23
CA LEU A 424 -2.29 -2.36 -1.23
C LEU A 424 -2.82 -2.79 -2.60
N ARG A 425 -4.08 -3.22 -2.70
CA ARG A 425 -4.74 -3.57 -3.97
C ARG A 425 -5.22 -2.36 -4.76
N THR A 426 -5.06 -1.15 -4.23
CA THR A 426 -5.28 0.08 -4.98
C THR A 426 -3.97 0.57 -5.61
N PRO A 427 -3.97 1.01 -6.88
CA PRO A 427 -2.75 1.52 -7.51
C PRO A 427 -2.10 2.67 -6.73
N LEU A 428 -2.90 3.54 -6.09
CA LEU A 428 -2.40 4.67 -5.30
C LEU A 428 -1.65 4.23 -4.05
N ILE A 429 -2.22 3.36 -3.22
CA ILE A 429 -1.51 2.91 -2.01
C ILE A 429 -0.33 1.99 -2.37
N ALA A 430 -0.45 1.20 -3.45
CA ALA A 430 0.68 0.43 -3.98
C ALA A 430 1.86 1.34 -4.39
N ALA A 431 1.57 2.47 -5.05
CA ALA A 431 2.60 3.47 -5.39
C ALA A 431 3.22 4.12 -4.14
N VAL A 432 2.42 4.44 -3.12
CA VAL A 432 2.94 4.94 -1.83
C VAL A 432 3.83 3.91 -1.15
N ALA A 433 3.43 2.63 -1.16
CA ALA A 433 4.23 1.52 -0.65
C ALA A 433 5.54 1.35 -1.43
N ALA A 434 5.53 1.53 -2.75
CA ALA A 434 6.72 1.50 -3.59
C ALA A 434 7.71 2.63 -3.27
N ILE A 435 7.21 3.86 -3.06
CA ILE A 435 8.04 4.99 -2.60
C ILE A 435 8.66 4.66 -1.23
N ALA A 436 7.84 4.19 -0.29
CA ALA A 436 8.27 3.83 1.05
C ALA A 436 9.32 2.69 1.04
N ALA A 437 9.13 1.67 0.20
CA ALA A 437 10.07 0.59 0.01
C ALA A 437 11.39 1.07 -0.59
N ALA A 438 11.34 1.94 -1.61
CA ALA A 438 12.54 2.52 -2.20
C ALA A 438 13.33 3.37 -1.18
N TRP A 439 12.66 4.15 -0.34
CA TRP A 439 13.30 4.89 0.74
C TRP A 439 13.89 3.97 1.82
N ALA A 440 13.14 2.96 2.26
CA ALA A 440 13.57 1.99 3.28
C ALA A 440 14.80 1.19 2.85
N ALA A 441 14.92 0.91 1.54
CA ALA A 441 15.92 0.04 0.95
C ALA A 441 17.27 0.72 0.65
N ARG A 442 17.39 2.03 0.82
CA ARG A 442 18.62 2.76 0.47
C ARG A 442 19.82 2.35 1.33
N PRO A 443 21.02 2.27 0.74
CA PRO A 443 22.25 2.03 1.50
C PRO A 443 22.46 3.15 2.52
N THR A 444 22.71 2.79 3.79
CA THR A 444 23.10 3.75 4.83
C THR A 444 24.48 4.32 4.50
N GLY A 445 24.55 5.63 4.23
CA GLY A 445 25.83 6.34 4.08
C GLY A 445 26.32 6.59 2.65
N SER A 446 25.46 6.57 1.62
CA SER A 446 25.86 7.13 0.32
C SER A 446 26.23 8.61 0.50
N PRO A 447 27.48 9.02 0.21
CA PRO A 447 27.83 10.43 0.21
C PRO A 447 26.95 11.10 -0.83
N VAL A 448 26.33 12.21 -0.46
CA VAL A 448 25.95 13.22 -1.44
C VAL A 448 27.26 13.60 -2.12
N LYS A 449 27.53 13.05 -3.32
CA LYS A 449 28.56 13.66 -4.16
C LYS A 449 28.00 15.03 -4.52
N PRO A 450 28.71 16.11 -4.15
CA PRO A 450 28.27 17.48 -4.39
C PRO A 450 28.03 17.73 -5.88
#